data_AF-B6WQQ0-F1
#
_entry.id   AF-B6WQQ0-F1
#
_cell.length_a   1.000
_cell.length_b   1.000
_cell.length_c   1.000
_cell.angle_alpha   90.00
_cell.angle_beta   90.00
_cell.angle_gamma   90.00
#
_symmetry.space_group_name_H-M   'P 1'
#
loop_
_entity.id
_entity.type
_entity.pdbx_description
1 polymer ?
#
loop_
_entity_poly.entity_id
_entity_poly.type
_entity_poly.pdbx_seq_one_letter_code
_entity_poly.pdbx_strand_id
1 'polypeptide(L)'
;MDKFVEDDAKEMVDIIEKEFLHLAEDYLLNQHEVEMITAKLADCLTGDTLKDMFASSDRTKFAQSLLLPHIEDAVAHRNFIQLPDPDAMRHGLLLWCESQGR
;
A
#
# COMPACT_ATOMS: atom_id res chain seq x y z
N MET A 1 -30.49 -10.30 -16.50
CA MET A 1 -30.19 -8.93 -16.06
C MET A 1 -29.08 -8.94 -15.01
N ASP A 2 -29.08 -9.88 -14.07
CA ASP A 2 -28.09 -9.95 -12.98
C ASP A 2 -26.64 -10.15 -13.42
N LYS A 3 -26.39 -10.90 -14.52
CA LYS A 3 -25.03 -11.09 -15.06
C LYS A 3 -24.32 -9.79 -15.46
N PHE A 4 -25.06 -8.77 -15.88
CA PHE A 4 -24.45 -7.51 -16.32
C PHE A 4 -23.95 -6.71 -15.11
N VAL A 5 -24.76 -6.62 -14.06
CA VAL A 5 -24.42 -5.93 -12.82
C VAL A 5 -23.27 -6.62 -12.08
N GLU A 6 -23.24 -7.95 -12.10
CA GLU A 6 -22.14 -8.74 -11.51
C GLU A 6 -20.81 -8.50 -12.25
N ASP A 7 -20.85 -8.43 -13.59
CA ASP A 7 -19.66 -8.21 -14.42
C ASP A 7 -19.11 -6.78 -14.25
N ASP A 8 -19.98 -5.76 -14.21
CA ASP A 8 -19.60 -4.37 -13.96
C ASP A 8 -18.95 -4.19 -12.57
N ALA A 9 -19.55 -4.81 -11.55
CA ALA A 9 -19.00 -4.76 -10.19
C ALA A 9 -17.62 -5.43 -10.12
N LYS A 10 -17.44 -6.56 -10.83
CA LYS A 10 -16.17 -7.25 -10.91
C LYS A 10 -15.11 -6.41 -11.62
N GLU A 11 -15.45 -5.72 -12.70
CA GLU A 11 -14.52 -4.80 -13.38
C GLU A 11 -14.04 -3.69 -12.42
N MET A 12 -14.92 -3.15 -11.56
CA MET A 12 -14.53 -2.12 -10.60
C MET A 12 -13.57 -2.67 -9.54
N VAL A 13 -13.85 -3.87 -9.02
CA VAL A 13 -12.96 -4.55 -8.07
C VAL A 13 -11.59 -4.83 -8.70
N ASP A 14 -11.56 -5.31 -9.95
CA ASP A 14 -10.31 -5.59 -10.67
C ASP A 14 -9.46 -4.32 -10.86
N ILE A 15 -10.08 -3.14 -11.04
CA ILE A 15 -9.37 -1.86 -11.10
C ILE A 15 -8.78 -1.52 -9.73
N ILE A 16 -9.56 -1.67 -8.65
CA ILE A 16 -9.09 -1.39 -7.29
C ILE A 16 -7.93 -2.30 -6.90
N GLU A 17 -8.01 -3.60 -7.22
CA GLU A 17 -6.93 -4.55 -6.96
C GLU A 17 -5.64 -4.16 -7.70
N LYS A 18 -5.73 -3.76 -8.97
CA LYS A 18 -4.57 -3.31 -9.75
C LYS A 18 -3.92 -2.06 -9.17
N GLU A 19 -4.72 -1.06 -8.82
CA GLU A 19 -4.21 0.17 -8.22
C GLU A 19 -3.63 -0.10 -6.83
N PHE A 20 -4.22 -1.01 -6.06
CA PHE A 20 -3.70 -1.40 -4.75
C PHE A 20 -2.34 -2.10 -4.87
N LEU A 21 -2.16 -3.00 -5.85
CA LEU A 21 -0.87 -3.63 -6.13
C LEU A 21 0.18 -2.59 -6.54
N HIS A 22 -0.19 -1.66 -7.43
CA HIS A 22 0.72 -0.60 -7.86
C HIS A 22 1.19 0.27 -6.67
N LEU A 23 0.26 0.69 -5.81
CA LEU A 23 0.59 1.49 -4.63
C LEU A 23 1.35 0.67 -3.57
N ALA A 24 1.07 -0.63 -3.45
CA ALA A 24 1.82 -1.52 -2.57
C ALA A 24 3.29 -1.63 -2.98
N GLU A 25 3.56 -1.71 -4.29
CA GLU A 25 4.91 -1.68 -4.84
C GLU A 25 5.57 -0.31 -4.64
N ASP A 26 4.87 0.78 -4.96
CA ASP A 26 5.40 2.14 -4.86
C ASP A 26 5.77 2.53 -3.41
N TYR A 27 4.93 2.15 -2.44
CA TYR A 27 5.17 2.44 -1.02
C TYR A 27 5.99 1.33 -0.32
N LEU A 28 6.39 0.28 -1.05
CA LEU A 28 7.08 -0.90 -0.52
C LEU A 28 6.37 -1.44 0.72
N LEU A 29 5.06 -1.65 0.60
CA LEU A 29 4.25 -2.14 1.70
C LEU A 29 4.68 -3.55 2.09
N ASN A 30 4.80 -3.79 3.39
CA ASN A 30 5.02 -5.13 3.90
C ASN A 30 3.69 -5.90 4.03
N GLN A 31 3.78 -7.21 4.24
CA GLN A 31 2.60 -8.07 4.34
C GLN A 31 1.61 -7.61 5.43
N HIS A 32 2.10 -7.16 6.59
CA HIS A 32 1.24 -6.72 7.68
C HIS A 32 0.47 -5.44 7.33
N GLU A 33 1.13 -4.48 6.67
CA GLU A 33 0.48 -3.26 6.18
C GLU A 33 -0.62 -3.59 5.16
N VAL A 34 -0.35 -4.51 4.22
CA VAL A 34 -1.32 -4.97 3.22
C VAL A 34 -2.54 -5.63 3.86
N GLU A 35 -2.34 -6.53 4.84
CA GLU A 35 -3.43 -7.20 5.57
C GLU A 35 -4.31 -6.19 6.32
N MET A 36 -3.68 -5.21 6.99
CA MET A 36 -4.38 -4.16 7.71
C MET A 36 -5.24 -3.29 6.77
N ILE A 37 -4.68 -2.87 5.64
CA ILE A 37 -5.39 -2.04 4.66
C ILE A 37 -6.53 -2.85 4.04
N THR A 38 -6.29 -4.10 3.66
CA THR A 38 -7.33 -4.98 3.07
C THR A 38 -8.50 -5.19 4.03
N ALA A 39 -8.24 -5.36 5.33
CA ALA A 39 -9.29 -5.46 6.33
C ALA A 39 -10.14 -4.18 6.41
N LYS A 40 -9.50 -3.00 6.40
CA LYS A 40 -10.21 -1.70 6.37
C LYS A 40 -11.01 -1.51 5.07
N LEU A 41 -10.47 -1.95 3.93
CA LEU A 41 -11.12 -1.83 2.64
C LEU A 41 -12.34 -2.73 2.50
N ALA A 42 -12.33 -3.92 3.11
CA ALA A 42 -13.47 -4.83 3.08
C ALA A 42 -14.76 -4.20 3.66
N ASP A 43 -14.62 -3.30 4.64
CA ASP A 43 -15.75 -2.57 5.23
C ASP A 43 -16.21 -1.39 4.34
N CYS A 44 -15.30 -0.81 3.55
CA CYS A 44 -15.57 0.35 2.68
C CYS A 44 -16.02 -0.03 1.26
N LEU A 45 -15.65 -1.22 0.78
CA LEU A 45 -15.99 -1.75 -0.55
C LEU A 45 -17.42 -2.30 -0.59
N THR A 46 -18.39 -1.41 -0.38
CA THR A 46 -19.81 -1.73 -0.47
C THR A 46 -20.31 -1.60 -1.91
N GLY A 47 -21.49 -2.17 -2.21
CA GLY A 47 -22.12 -2.03 -3.53
C GLY A 47 -22.37 -0.57 -3.93
N ASP A 48 -22.62 0.32 -2.96
CA ASP A 48 -22.78 1.75 -3.22
C ASP A 48 -21.46 2.39 -3.66
N THR A 49 -20.35 2.04 -3.01
CA THR A 49 -19.00 2.51 -3.39
C THR A 49 -18.65 2.11 -4.82
N LEU A 50 -18.92 0.85 -5.19
CA LEU A 50 -18.66 0.35 -6.55
C LEU A 50 -19.55 1.04 -7.58
N LYS A 51 -20.80 1.36 -7.22
CA LYS A 51 -21.73 2.10 -8.08
C LYS A 51 -21.26 3.54 -8.32
N ASP A 52 -20.79 4.22 -7.27
CA ASP A 52 -20.23 5.56 -7.37
C ASP A 52 -18.96 5.58 -8.21
N MET A 53 -18.10 4.56 -8.05
CA MET A 53 -16.93 4.36 -8.89
C MET A 53 -17.31 4.15 -10.36
N PHE A 54 -18.32 3.32 -10.64
CA PHE A 54 -18.79 3.06 -11.99
C PHE A 54 -19.33 4.33 -12.67
N ALA A 55 -20.01 5.20 -11.90
CA ALA A 55 -20.52 6.49 -12.36
C ALA A 55 -19.44 7.58 -12.50
N SER A 56 -18.25 7.36 -11.96
CA SER A 56 -17.14 8.31 -12.05
C SER A 56 -16.57 8.38 -13.47
N SER A 57 -16.03 9.55 -13.83
CA SER A 57 -15.37 9.76 -15.12
C SER A 57 -14.01 9.08 -15.23
N ASP A 58 -13.34 8.86 -14.09
CA ASP A 58 -12.01 8.28 -14.01
C ASP A 58 -11.95 7.31 -12.83
N ARG A 59 -12.20 6.03 -13.15
CA ARG A 59 -12.28 4.92 -12.19
C ARG A 59 -10.94 4.67 -11.51
N THR A 60 -9.84 4.83 -12.25
CA THR A 60 -8.48 4.69 -11.73
C THR A 60 -8.21 5.73 -10.65
N LYS A 61 -8.49 7.01 -10.93
CA LYS A 61 -8.34 8.07 -9.92
C LYS A 61 -9.26 7.86 -8.73
N PHE A 62 -10.49 7.40 -8.95
CA PHE A 62 -11.41 7.07 -7.87
C PHE A 62 -10.81 6.00 -6.94
N ALA A 63 -10.32 4.89 -7.50
CA ALA A 63 -9.65 3.83 -6.75
C ALA A 63 -8.44 4.37 -5.97
N GLN A 64 -7.58 5.16 -6.61
CA GLN A 64 -6.44 5.79 -5.93
C GLN A 64 -6.88 6.68 -4.77
N SER A 65 -7.91 7.51 -4.95
CA SER A 65 -8.43 8.38 -3.88
C SER A 65 -9.02 7.61 -2.70
N LEU A 66 -9.53 6.41 -2.96
CA LEU A 66 -10.05 5.50 -1.93
C LEU A 66 -8.92 4.81 -1.17
N LEU A 67 -7.85 4.41 -1.87
CA LEU A 67 -6.72 3.66 -1.31
C LEU A 67 -5.70 4.54 -0.58
N LEU A 68 -5.39 5.72 -1.12
CA LEU A 68 -4.32 6.60 -0.63
C LEU A 68 -4.43 6.92 0.87
N PRO A 69 -5.58 7.33 1.42
CA PRO A 69 -5.69 7.65 2.85
C PRO A 69 -5.34 6.46 3.77
N HIS A 70 -5.68 5.24 3.35
CA HIS A 70 -5.39 4.03 4.13
C HIS A 70 -3.91 3.64 4.06
N ILE A 71 -3.28 3.87 2.90
CA ILE A 71 -1.85 3.60 2.68
C ILE A 71 -1.00 4.63 3.43
N GLU A 72 -1.33 5.91 3.33
CA GLU A 72 -0.63 6.98 4.05
C GLU A 72 -0.72 6.78 5.57
N ASP A 73 -1.89 6.39 6.08
CA ASP A 73 -2.07 6.01 7.48
C ASP A 73 -1.16 4.85 7.88
N ALA A 74 -1.12 3.76 7.10
CA ALA A 74 -0.25 2.62 7.40
C ALA A 74 1.25 3.00 7.42
N VAL A 75 1.69 3.78 6.43
CA VAL A 75 3.09 4.21 6.26
C VAL A 75 3.51 5.19 7.35
N ALA A 76 2.61 6.05 7.83
CA ALA A 76 2.89 7.00 8.90
C ALA A 76 3.27 6.32 10.24
N HIS A 77 2.85 5.06 10.45
CA HIS A 77 3.17 4.28 11.63
C HIS A 77 4.52 3.55 11.55
N ARG A 78 5.30 3.73 10.47
CA ARG A 78 6.61 3.10 10.32
C ARG A 78 7.59 3.61 11.37
N ASN A 79 8.29 2.68 12.02
CA ASN A 79 9.41 3.03 12.88
C ASN A 79 10.52 3.66 12.04
N PHE A 80 10.84 4.91 12.33
CA PHE A 80 11.97 5.57 11.70
C PHE A 80 13.26 4.89 12.15
N ILE A 81 14.04 4.38 11.19
CA ILE A 81 15.38 3.89 11.49
C ILE A 81 16.26 5.13 11.70
N GLN A 82 16.60 5.40 12.96
CA GLN A 82 17.61 6.43 13.24
C GLN A 82 18.94 5.96 12.67
N LEU A 83 19.54 6.78 11.81
CA LEU A 83 20.89 6.54 11.36
C LEU A 83 21.83 6.54 12.58
N PRO A 84 22.77 5.60 12.67
CA PRO A 84 23.78 5.65 13.72
C PRO A 84 24.57 6.96 13.61
N ASP A 85 24.97 7.48 14.76
CA ASP A 85 25.86 8.63 14.83
C ASP A 85 27.12 8.40 13.96
N PRO A 86 27.64 9.41 13.24
CA PRO A 86 28.78 9.23 12.35
C PRO A 86 30.00 8.57 13.00
N ASP A 87 30.26 8.82 14.28
CA ASP A 87 31.37 8.18 15.00
C ASP A 87 31.07 6.71 15.30
N ALA A 88 29.83 6.36 15.65
CA ALA A 88 29.41 4.98 15.82
C ALA A 88 29.51 4.18 14.51
N MET A 89 29.13 4.80 13.39
CA MET A 89 29.26 4.21 12.06
C MET A 89 30.73 4.00 11.67
N ARG A 90 31.59 5.00 11.90
CA ARG A 90 33.03 4.90 11.64
C ARG A 90 33.68 3.81 12.49
N HIS A 91 33.33 3.73 13.76
CA HIS A 91 33.86 2.71 14.66
C HIS A 91 33.47 1.29 14.22
N GLY A 92 32.21 1.09 13.82
CA GLY A 92 31.75 -0.20 13.28
C GLY A 92 32.51 -0.62 12.01
N LEU A 93 32.78 0.32 11.10
CA LEU A 93 33.56 0.06 9.88
C LEU A 93 35.03 -0.31 10.20
N LEU A 94 35.64 0.36 11.17
CA LEU A 94 37.01 0.03 11.61
C LEU A 94 37.09 -1.40 12.17
N LEU A 95 36.15 -1.77 13.06
CA LEU A 95 36.07 -3.12 13.61
C LEU A 95 35.89 -4.19 12.52
N TRP A 96 35.05 -3.91 11.51
CA TRP A 96 34.87 -4.81 10.38
C TRP A 96 36.16 -4.99 9.59
N CYS A 97 36.86 -3.89 9.24
CA CYS A 97 38.14 -3.95 8.53
C CYS A 97 39.20 -4.74 9.31
N GLU A 98 39.27 -4.56 10.63
CA GLU A 98 40.20 -5.30 11.51
C GLU A 98 39.85 -6.80 11.59
N SER A 99 38.57 -7.15 11.52
CA SER A 99 38.11 -8.56 11.56
C SER A 99 38.41 -9.34 10.27
N GLN A 100 38.50 -8.66 9.12
CA GLN A 100 38.81 -9.26 7.82
C GLN A 100 40.33 -9.35 7.55
N GLY A 101 41.14 -8.71 8.40
CA GLY A 101 42.60 -8.65 8.27
C GLY A 101 43.37 -9.77 8.98
N ARG A 102 42.75 -10.94 9.24
CA ARG A 102 43.38 -12.11 9.88
C ARG A 102 43.36 -13.34 9.00
#